data_AF-A0A428VV58-F1
#
_entry.id   AF-A0A428VV58-F1
#
_cell.length_a   1.000
_cell.length_b   1.000
_cell.length_c   1.000
_cell.angle_alpha   90.00
_cell.angle_beta   90.00
_cell.angle_gamma   90.00
#
_symmetry.space_group_name_H-M   'P 1'
#
loop_
_entity.id
_entity.type
_entity.pdbx_description
1 polymer ?
#
loop_
_entity_poly.entity_id
_entity_poly.type
_entity_poly.pdbx_seq_one_letter_code
_entity_poly.pdbx_strand_id
1 'polypeptide(L)'
;MTTPPSDDNPFRTPEYATPAAPMPPAPGQQAPIPHWFTTKVRVTLVACVVAALGLGALGALGISGLNRYGTPSDGDCLYLTHEGGGKLAYHRAGCSSDSATFKVENTYRGAIACGSGDYVRFRLGSGTGQTLCLALNVRSGECVRNVEDETTIDKLSCADPAAQERVEILSGFGRDDECTGADKVLSYAGPPSRTVCLVRSGENI
;
A
#
# COMPACT_ATOMS: atom_id res chain seq x y z
N MET A 1 42.99 -62.98 -53.13
CA MET A 1 41.89 -63.16 -52.16
C MET A 1 42.18 -62.28 -50.98
N THR A 2 41.47 -61.16 -50.85
CA THR A 2 41.40 -60.33 -49.64
C THR A 2 40.26 -59.34 -49.83
N THR A 3 39.11 -59.68 -49.24
CA THR A 3 37.87 -58.91 -49.20
C THR A 3 38.01 -57.75 -48.20
N PRO A 4 37.54 -56.53 -48.50
CA PRO A 4 37.37 -55.50 -47.48
C PRO A 4 36.15 -55.84 -46.59
N PRO A 5 36.20 -55.53 -45.28
CA PRO A 5 35.16 -55.90 -44.34
C PRO A 5 33.91 -55.06 -44.52
N SER A 6 32.75 -55.74 -44.55
CA SER A 6 31.44 -55.11 -44.43
C SER A 6 31.25 -54.62 -42.99
N ASP A 7 31.16 -53.30 -42.81
CA ASP A 7 30.77 -52.66 -41.55
C ASP A 7 29.26 -52.82 -41.33
N ASP A 8 28.88 -54.00 -40.84
CA ASP A 8 27.50 -54.33 -40.47
C ASP A 8 27.30 -54.00 -38.98
N ASN A 9 27.14 -52.71 -38.68
CA ASN A 9 26.87 -52.25 -37.32
C ASN A 9 25.35 -52.00 -37.14
N PRO A 10 24.64 -52.87 -36.41
CA PRO A 10 23.18 -52.82 -36.27
C PRO A 10 22.70 -51.73 -35.30
N PHE A 11 23.57 -50.87 -34.78
CA PHE A 11 23.24 -49.81 -33.82
C PHE A 11 23.15 -48.40 -34.42
N ARG A 12 23.11 -48.23 -35.75
CA ARG A 12 22.80 -46.93 -36.34
C ARG A 12 21.33 -46.57 -36.13
N THR A 13 21.08 -45.63 -35.23
CA THR A 13 19.79 -44.95 -35.06
C THR A 13 19.41 -44.17 -36.32
N PRO A 14 18.13 -44.11 -36.72
CA PRO A 14 17.69 -43.40 -37.91
C PRO A 14 18.06 -41.91 -37.83
N GLU A 15 18.59 -41.37 -38.93
CA GLU A 15 18.87 -39.94 -39.12
C GLU A 15 17.55 -39.17 -39.10
N TYR A 16 17.15 -38.69 -37.92
CA TYR A 16 16.15 -37.64 -37.84
C TYR A 16 16.79 -36.35 -38.38
N ALA A 17 16.25 -35.85 -39.48
CA ALA A 17 16.59 -34.53 -40.01
C ALA A 17 16.42 -33.49 -38.91
N THR A 18 17.54 -32.92 -38.43
CA THR A 18 17.53 -31.74 -37.57
C THR A 18 16.79 -30.61 -38.28
N PRO A 19 15.73 -30.01 -37.68
CA PRO A 19 15.14 -28.79 -38.21
C PRO A 19 16.23 -27.71 -38.23
N ALA A 20 16.38 -27.03 -39.36
CA ALA A 20 17.30 -25.90 -39.48
C ALA A 20 17.00 -24.88 -38.36
N ALA A 21 18.05 -24.48 -37.64
CA ALA A 21 17.94 -23.43 -36.64
C ALA A 21 17.37 -22.14 -37.26
N PRO A 22 16.49 -21.39 -36.57
CA PRO A 22 16.01 -20.11 -37.06
C PRO A 22 17.20 -19.18 -37.30
N MET A 23 17.29 -18.61 -38.50
CA MET A 23 18.30 -17.60 -38.80
C MET A 23 18.14 -16.38 -37.88
N PRO A 24 19.24 -15.74 -37.45
CA PRO A 24 19.17 -14.48 -36.71
C PRO A 24 18.57 -13.37 -37.60
N PRO A 25 17.76 -12.46 -37.04
CA PRO A 25 17.19 -11.36 -37.79
C PRO A 25 18.31 -10.45 -38.32
N ALA A 26 18.24 -10.10 -39.61
CA ALA A 26 19.18 -9.20 -40.25
C ALA A 26 19.17 -7.82 -39.54
N PRO A 27 20.34 -7.20 -39.27
CA PRO A 27 20.39 -5.88 -38.68
C PRO A 27 19.88 -4.87 -39.70
N GLY A 28 18.74 -4.22 -39.41
CA GLY A 28 18.24 -3.11 -40.23
C GLY A 28 16.75 -3.11 -40.56
N GLN A 29 15.98 -4.13 -40.17
CA GLN A 29 14.53 -4.11 -40.35
C GLN A 29 13.85 -3.33 -39.22
N GLN A 30 13.94 -2.00 -39.30
CA GLN A 30 12.97 -1.12 -38.66
C GLN A 30 11.60 -1.41 -39.30
N ALA A 31 10.64 -1.84 -38.48
CA ALA A 31 9.28 -2.05 -38.92
C ALA A 31 8.79 -0.80 -39.68
N PRO A 32 8.18 -0.93 -40.87
CA PRO A 32 7.68 0.22 -41.60
C PRO A 32 6.64 0.90 -40.72
N ILE A 33 6.95 2.11 -40.25
CA ILE A 33 5.98 2.95 -39.53
C ILE A 33 4.82 3.17 -40.52
N PRO A 34 3.59 2.76 -40.19
CA PRO A 34 2.47 2.87 -41.12
C PRO A 34 2.31 4.32 -41.60
N HIS A 35 2.44 4.52 -42.91
CA HIS A 35 2.38 5.83 -43.59
C HIS A 35 1.01 6.53 -43.47
N TRP A 36 0.01 5.88 -42.88
CA TRP A 36 -1.30 6.48 -42.60
C TRP A 36 -1.37 7.24 -41.26
N PHE A 37 -0.31 7.22 -40.44
CA PHE A 37 -0.18 8.13 -39.29
C PHE A 37 0.12 9.56 -39.77
N THR A 38 -0.83 10.14 -40.48
CA THR A 38 -0.86 11.56 -40.82
C THR A 38 -0.75 12.35 -39.51
N THR A 39 -0.11 13.53 -39.54
CA THR A 39 0.07 14.40 -38.37
C THR A 39 -1.23 14.60 -37.58
N LYS A 40 -2.38 14.63 -38.29
CA LYS A 40 -3.71 14.69 -37.70
C LYS A 40 -4.04 13.49 -36.79
N VAL A 41 -3.72 12.26 -37.19
CA VAL A 41 -3.96 11.04 -36.39
C VAL A 41 -3.11 11.03 -35.12
N ARG A 42 -1.85 11.49 -35.20
CA ARG A 42 -0.99 11.63 -34.02
C ARG A 42 -1.53 12.68 -33.05
N VAL A 43 -1.97 13.84 -33.56
CA VAL A 43 -2.56 14.90 -32.73
C VAL A 43 -3.83 14.42 -32.05
N THR A 44 -4.72 13.71 -32.76
CA THR A 44 -5.95 13.17 -32.18
C THR A 44 -5.66 12.12 -31.11
N LEU A 45 -4.68 11.23 -31.33
CA LEU A 45 -4.30 10.21 -30.35
C LEU A 45 -3.72 10.85 -29.08
N VAL A 46 -2.83 11.84 -29.23
CA VAL A 46 -2.29 12.60 -28.09
C VAL A 46 -3.42 13.33 -27.34
N ALA A 47 -4.34 13.98 -28.05
CA ALA A 47 -5.49 14.64 -27.43
C ALA A 47 -6.39 13.66 -26.68
N CYS A 48 -6.65 12.47 -27.23
CA CYS A 48 -7.42 11.42 -26.55
C CYS A 48 -6.71 10.89 -25.31
N VAL A 49 -5.40 10.67 -25.35
CA VAL A 49 -4.62 10.23 -24.19
C VAL A 49 -4.59 11.31 -23.12
N VAL A 50 -4.38 12.57 -23.48
CA VAL A 50 -4.43 13.70 -22.54
C VAL A 50 -5.83 13.86 -21.95
N ALA A 51 -6.89 13.71 -22.75
CA ALA A 51 -8.26 13.76 -22.26
C ALA A 51 -8.58 12.57 -21.34
N ALA A 52 -8.14 11.35 -21.67
CA ALA A 52 -8.33 10.17 -20.83
C ALA A 52 -7.55 10.27 -19.51
N LEU A 53 -6.31 10.77 -19.54
CA LEU A 53 -5.52 11.03 -18.34
C LEU A 53 -6.12 12.17 -17.50
N GLY A 54 -6.59 13.24 -18.15
CA GLY A 54 -7.26 14.36 -17.48
C GLY A 54 -8.56 13.93 -16.79
N LEU A 55 -9.39 13.14 -17.48
CA LEU A 55 -10.63 12.59 -16.92
C LEU A 55 -10.36 11.53 -15.85
N GLY A 56 -9.31 10.70 -16.01
CA GLY A 56 -8.87 9.74 -14.99
C GLY A 56 -8.37 10.41 -13.72
N ALA A 57 -7.58 11.48 -13.84
CA ALA A 57 -7.10 12.27 -12.71
C ALA A 57 -8.25 13.01 -11.99
N LEU A 58 -9.19 13.59 -12.73
CA LEU A 58 -10.38 14.23 -12.17
C LEU A 58 -11.35 13.23 -11.53
N GLY A 59 -11.48 12.02 -12.09
CA GLY A 59 -12.25 10.93 -11.50
C GLY A 59 -11.68 10.47 -10.17
N ALA A 60 -10.37 10.18 -10.11
CA ALA A 60 -9.71 9.77 -8.87
C ALA A 60 -9.81 10.85 -7.76
N LEU A 61 -9.68 12.14 -8.12
CA LEU A 61 -9.82 13.25 -7.18
C LEU A 61 -11.29 13.51 -6.77
N GLY A 62 -12.23 13.33 -7.70
CA GLY A 62 -13.66 13.57 -7.48
C GLY A 62 -14.32 12.55 -6.53
N ILE A 63 -13.99 11.26 -6.66
CA ILE A 63 -14.52 10.22 -5.77
C ILE A 63 -13.94 10.40 -4.35
N SER A 64 -12.68 10.84 -4.24
CA SER A 64 -12.02 11.20 -2.98
C SER A 64 -12.62 12.45 -2.30
N GLY A 65 -13.27 13.33 -3.07
CA GLY A 65 -13.92 14.53 -2.58
C GLY A 65 -15.34 14.30 -2.05
N LEU A 66 -16.11 13.42 -2.70
CA LEU A 66 -17.50 13.14 -2.33
C LEU A 66 -17.64 12.37 -1.00
N ASN A 67 -16.64 11.56 -0.64
CA ASN A 67 -16.59 10.88 0.65
C ASN A 67 -16.22 11.78 1.84
N ARG A 68 -16.09 13.11 1.68
CA ARG A 68 -15.74 14.03 2.79
C ARG A 68 -16.92 14.45 3.64
N TYR A 69 -18.15 14.21 3.20
CA TYR A 69 -19.39 14.57 3.91
C TYR A 69 -20.18 13.30 4.25
N GLY A 70 -20.30 12.95 5.54
CA GLY A 70 -20.86 11.67 5.99
C GLY A 70 -20.15 11.07 7.20
N THR A 71 -20.63 9.95 7.72
CA THR A 71 -19.99 9.23 8.83
C THR A 71 -18.82 8.38 8.31
N PRO A 72 -17.63 8.39 8.94
CA PRO A 72 -16.53 7.50 8.56
C PRO A 72 -16.96 6.03 8.64
N SER A 73 -16.50 5.24 7.68
CA SER A 73 -16.78 3.80 7.57
C SER A 73 -15.48 2.98 7.59
N ASP A 74 -15.60 1.66 7.65
CA ASP A 74 -14.46 0.75 7.65
C ASP A 74 -13.53 1.02 6.46
N GLY A 75 -12.23 1.15 6.73
CA GLY A 75 -11.20 1.45 5.76
C GLY A 75 -10.91 2.93 5.55
N ASP A 76 -11.77 3.84 6.02
CA ASP A 76 -11.52 5.28 5.95
C ASP A 76 -10.34 5.67 6.85
N CYS A 77 -9.59 6.69 6.43
CA CYS A 77 -8.52 7.26 7.25
C CYS A 77 -8.85 8.68 7.72
N LEU A 78 -8.37 9.01 8.90
CA LEU A 78 -8.69 10.24 9.59
C LEU A 78 -7.60 10.64 10.58
N TYR A 79 -7.69 11.86 11.08
CA TYR A 79 -6.99 12.31 12.28
C TYR A 79 -7.98 12.87 13.29
N LEU A 80 -7.57 12.88 14.54
CA LEU A 80 -8.34 13.41 15.66
C LEU A 80 -7.80 14.78 16.06
N THR A 81 -8.68 15.65 16.54
CA THR A 81 -8.32 16.95 17.12
C THR A 81 -9.15 17.19 18.37
N HIS A 82 -8.60 17.98 19.29
CA HIS A 82 -9.39 18.49 20.41
C HIS A 82 -10.33 19.61 19.96
N GLU A 83 -11.60 19.48 20.35
CA GLU A 83 -12.58 20.56 20.34
C GLU A 83 -12.75 21.14 21.75
N GLY A 84 -13.29 22.36 21.79
CA GLY A 84 -13.62 23.03 23.03
C GLY A 84 -14.49 22.16 23.94
N GLY A 85 -14.18 22.15 25.24
CA GLY A 85 -14.91 21.35 26.24
C GLY A 85 -14.46 19.90 26.35
N GLY A 86 -13.23 19.57 25.92
CA GLY A 86 -12.64 18.23 26.09
C GLY A 86 -13.22 17.17 25.17
N LYS A 87 -13.90 17.60 24.09
CA LYS A 87 -14.44 16.70 23.08
C LYS A 87 -13.39 16.43 22.01
N LEU A 88 -13.46 15.27 21.40
CA LEU A 88 -12.65 14.93 20.24
C LEU A 88 -13.49 15.12 18.97
N ALA A 89 -12.89 15.71 17.94
CA ALA A 89 -13.42 15.69 16.58
C ALA A 89 -12.54 14.85 15.67
N TYR A 90 -13.14 14.29 14.64
CA TYR A 90 -12.45 13.58 13.59
C TYR A 90 -12.45 14.40 12.30
N HIS A 91 -11.39 14.23 11.52
CA HIS A 91 -11.24 14.84 10.20
C HIS A 91 -10.77 13.78 9.23
N ARG A 92 -11.52 13.56 8.15
CA ARG A 92 -11.14 12.57 7.13
C ARG A 92 -9.96 13.08 6.31
N ALA A 93 -9.05 12.16 6.02
CA ALA A 93 -7.89 12.39 5.18
C ALA A 93 -7.67 11.20 4.24
N GLY A 94 -6.95 11.41 3.14
CA GLY A 94 -6.55 10.28 2.29
C GLY A 94 -5.58 9.38 3.07
N CYS A 95 -5.77 8.06 3.04
CA CYS A 95 -4.92 7.11 3.78
C CYS A 95 -3.42 7.20 3.47
N SER A 96 -3.05 7.73 2.29
CA SER A 96 -1.67 7.97 1.89
C SER A 96 -1.11 9.32 2.35
N SER A 97 -1.90 10.14 3.04
CA SER A 97 -1.47 11.44 3.54
C SER A 97 -0.76 11.30 4.89
N ASP A 98 0.22 12.17 5.13
CA ASP A 98 0.95 12.23 6.40
C ASP A 98 0.04 12.70 7.55
N SER A 99 -1.02 13.45 7.24
CA SER A 99 -2.04 13.84 8.23
C SER A 99 -3.03 12.74 8.56
N ALA A 100 -3.03 11.60 7.85
CA ALA A 100 -3.93 10.49 8.15
C ALA A 100 -3.28 9.57 9.21
N THR A 101 -3.47 9.92 10.49
CA THR A 101 -2.85 9.23 11.64
C THR A 101 -3.55 7.93 12.00
N PHE A 102 -4.86 7.83 11.74
CA PHE A 102 -5.64 6.64 12.02
C PHE A 102 -6.36 6.10 10.78
N LYS A 103 -6.63 4.80 10.83
CA LYS A 103 -7.52 4.09 9.92
C LYS A 103 -8.64 3.43 10.72
N VAL A 104 -9.87 3.57 10.26
CA VAL A 104 -11.03 2.85 10.81
C VAL A 104 -10.90 1.38 10.40
N GLU A 105 -10.66 0.49 11.35
CA GLU A 105 -10.64 -0.96 11.05
C GLU A 105 -12.02 -1.57 11.10
N ASN A 106 -12.83 -1.13 12.06
CA ASN A 106 -14.17 -1.65 12.23
C ASN A 106 -15.10 -0.63 12.85
N THR A 107 -16.38 -0.76 12.56
CA THR A 107 -17.44 0.07 13.08
C THR A 107 -18.49 -0.79 13.77
N TYR A 108 -18.73 -0.49 15.04
CA TYR A 108 -19.71 -1.21 15.85
C TYR A 108 -20.88 -0.32 16.21
N ARG A 109 -22.07 -0.91 16.29
CA ARG A 109 -23.23 -0.23 16.87
C ARG A 109 -23.25 -0.49 18.37
N GLY A 110 -23.37 0.58 19.16
CA GLY A 110 -23.38 0.51 20.62
C GLY A 110 -22.06 0.91 21.26
N ALA A 111 -22.06 0.95 22.60
CA ALA A 111 -20.98 1.50 23.40
C ALA A 111 -19.80 0.54 23.64
N ILE A 112 -19.91 -0.73 23.24
CA ILE A 112 -18.93 -1.76 23.58
C ILE A 112 -18.59 -2.60 22.35
N ALA A 113 -17.31 -2.93 22.26
CA ALA A 113 -16.69 -3.97 21.46
C ALA A 113 -16.01 -3.52 20.16
N CYS A 114 -14.99 -2.65 20.28
CA CYS A 114 -13.80 -2.95 19.47
C CYS A 114 -13.30 -4.33 19.87
N GLY A 115 -12.79 -5.10 18.90
CA GLY A 115 -12.14 -6.38 19.19
C GLY A 115 -10.93 -6.21 20.11
N SER A 116 -10.33 -7.32 20.51
CA SER A 116 -9.09 -7.29 21.30
C SER A 116 -8.00 -6.48 20.58
N GLY A 117 -7.36 -5.56 21.30
CA GLY A 117 -6.26 -4.74 20.80
C GLY A 117 -6.33 -3.28 21.20
N ASP A 118 -5.30 -2.54 20.81
CA ASP A 118 -5.04 -1.16 21.23
C ASP A 118 -5.73 -0.13 20.32
N TYR A 119 -7.01 -0.38 20.04
CA TYR A 119 -7.84 0.49 19.23
C TYR A 119 -8.23 1.76 19.99
N VAL A 120 -8.07 2.91 19.34
CA VAL A 120 -8.66 4.16 19.82
C VAL A 120 -10.16 4.11 19.55
N ARG A 121 -10.96 4.30 20.59
CA ARG A 121 -12.42 4.17 20.55
C ARG A 121 -13.06 5.53 20.37
N PHE A 122 -13.52 5.83 19.16
CA PHE A 122 -14.18 7.10 18.88
C PHE A 122 -15.70 6.92 18.74
N ARG A 123 -16.47 7.50 19.66
CA ARG A 123 -17.93 7.42 19.62
C ARG A 123 -18.53 8.57 18.83
N LEU A 124 -19.33 8.24 17.83
CA LEU A 124 -20.04 9.23 17.03
C LEU A 124 -21.26 9.78 17.79
N GLY A 125 -21.43 11.10 17.74
CA GLY A 125 -22.47 11.83 18.47
C GLY A 125 -23.90 11.59 17.93
N SER A 126 -24.83 11.44 18.88
CA SER A 126 -26.28 11.74 18.83
C SER A 126 -27.22 11.16 17.76
N GLY A 127 -26.78 10.29 16.85
CA GLY A 127 -27.71 9.66 15.89
C GLY A 127 -27.57 8.15 15.75
N THR A 128 -26.34 7.67 15.53
CA THR A 128 -26.11 6.27 15.15
C THR A 128 -25.68 5.39 16.31
N GLY A 129 -25.21 5.99 17.41
CA GLY A 129 -24.61 5.26 18.54
C GLY A 129 -23.43 4.40 18.11
N GLN A 130 -22.79 4.72 16.97
CA GLN A 130 -21.68 3.96 16.43
C GLN A 130 -20.37 4.31 17.14
N THR A 131 -19.55 3.29 17.33
CA THR A 131 -18.18 3.39 17.82
C THR A 131 -17.25 2.99 16.67
N LEU A 132 -16.31 3.87 16.34
CA LEU A 132 -15.23 3.61 15.41
C LEU A 132 -14.06 3.02 16.17
N CYS A 133 -13.49 1.94 15.64
CA CYS A 133 -12.28 1.30 16.14
C CYS A 133 -11.12 1.73 15.26
N LEU A 134 -10.35 2.67 15.77
CA LEU A 134 -9.27 3.32 15.05
C LEU A 134 -7.96 2.61 15.37
N ALA A 135 -7.26 2.16 14.33
CA ALA A 135 -5.89 1.68 14.44
C ALA A 135 -4.93 2.73 13.88
N LEU A 136 -3.71 2.76 14.40
CA LEU A 136 -2.66 3.64 13.90
C LEU A 136 -2.36 3.33 12.42
N ASN A 137 -2.42 4.35 11.57
CA ASN A 137 -2.18 4.25 10.13
C ASN A 137 -0.72 4.57 9.81
N VAL A 138 0.13 3.56 10.01
CA VAL A 138 1.58 3.64 9.81
C VAL A 138 2.10 2.45 9.01
N ARG A 139 3.31 2.59 8.48
CA ARG A 139 4.07 1.54 7.79
C ARG A 139 5.37 1.25 8.52
N SER A 140 5.87 0.02 8.37
CA SER A 140 7.19 -0.34 8.89
C SER A 140 8.27 0.58 8.29
N GLY A 141 9.12 1.13 9.15
CA GLY A 141 10.15 2.10 8.82
C GLY A 141 9.72 3.57 8.82
N GLU A 142 8.43 3.87 9.03
CA GLU A 142 7.93 5.24 9.18
C GLU A 142 8.30 5.79 10.56
N CYS A 143 8.48 7.10 10.69
CA CYS A 143 8.76 7.74 11.97
C CYS A 143 7.59 8.61 12.42
N VAL A 144 7.36 8.60 13.72
CA VAL A 144 6.26 9.29 14.37
C VAL A 144 6.75 10.06 15.59
N ARG A 145 5.90 10.97 16.07
CA ARG A 145 6.08 11.69 17.33
C ARG A 145 4.76 11.83 18.07
N ASN A 146 4.86 12.10 19.37
CA ASN A 146 3.73 12.40 20.25
C ASN A 146 2.64 11.31 20.26
N VAL A 147 3.04 10.03 20.18
CA VAL A 147 2.11 8.89 20.18
C VAL A 147 1.34 8.69 21.49
N GLU A 148 1.67 9.48 22.51
CA GLU A 148 0.99 9.46 23.81
C GLU A 148 -0.34 10.21 23.81
N ASP A 149 -0.52 11.13 22.87
CA ASP A 149 -1.78 11.85 22.68
C ASP A 149 -2.27 11.66 21.25
N GLU A 150 -3.40 10.94 21.14
CA GLU A 150 -4.09 10.57 19.90
C GLU A 150 -4.39 11.77 18.99
N THR A 151 -4.47 12.99 19.51
CA THR A 151 -4.75 14.20 18.74
C THR A 151 -3.50 14.93 18.23
N THR A 152 -2.33 14.57 18.74
CA THR A 152 -1.06 15.26 18.43
C THR A 152 -0.05 14.38 17.70
N ILE A 153 -0.44 13.14 17.38
CA ILE A 153 0.37 12.20 16.61
C ILE A 153 0.66 12.83 15.25
N ASP A 154 1.93 12.88 14.89
CA ASP A 154 2.36 13.28 13.54
C ASP A 154 3.23 12.18 12.94
N LYS A 155 3.10 12.00 11.63
CA LYS A 155 3.98 11.16 10.82
C LYS A 155 4.97 12.06 10.11
N LEU A 156 6.25 11.71 10.18
CA LEU A 156 7.33 12.54 9.67
C LEU A 156 8.49 11.69 9.12
N SER A 157 9.40 12.37 8.44
CA SER A 157 10.67 11.76 8.02
C SER A 157 11.49 11.36 9.24
N CYS A 158 12.09 10.18 9.20
CA CYS A 158 13.05 9.75 10.23
C CYS A 158 14.32 10.62 10.29
N ALA A 159 14.58 11.43 9.25
CA ALA A 159 15.67 12.41 9.26
C ALA A 159 15.30 13.72 9.97
N ASP A 160 14.04 13.92 10.32
CA ASP A 160 13.61 15.10 11.07
C ASP A 160 14.02 14.95 12.54
N PRO A 161 14.69 15.96 13.14
CA PRO A 161 15.15 15.89 14.52
C PRO A 161 14.00 15.80 15.54
N ALA A 162 12.76 16.09 15.14
CA ALA A 162 11.58 15.90 15.98
C ALA A 162 11.04 14.45 15.96
N ALA A 163 11.64 13.54 15.19
CA ALA A 163 11.28 12.12 15.19
C ALA A 163 11.59 11.50 16.56
N GLN A 164 10.58 10.91 17.19
CA GLN A 164 10.73 10.30 18.51
C GLN A 164 10.83 8.78 18.40
N GLU A 165 10.06 8.18 17.49
CA GLU A 165 9.94 6.74 17.37
C GLU A 165 9.90 6.31 15.91
N ARG A 166 10.47 5.13 15.64
CA ARG A 166 10.41 4.44 14.36
C ARG A 166 9.51 3.22 14.49
N VAL A 167 8.63 3.08 13.52
CA VAL A 167 7.62 2.04 13.47
C VAL A 167 8.24 0.74 12.94
N GLU A 168 7.98 -0.36 13.64
CA GLU A 168 8.18 -1.72 13.15
C GLU A 168 6.84 -2.47 13.24
N ILE A 169 6.51 -3.26 12.21
CA ILE A 169 5.23 -3.99 12.16
C ILE A 169 5.52 -5.48 12.05
N LEU A 170 5.10 -6.22 13.06
CA LEU A 170 5.12 -7.68 13.11
C LEU A 170 3.76 -8.24 12.69
N SER A 171 3.77 -9.35 11.97
CA SER A 171 2.55 -10.07 11.64
C SER A 171 2.06 -10.88 12.84
N GLY A 172 0.75 -10.86 13.07
CA GLY A 172 0.12 -11.52 14.21
C GLY A 172 -0.15 -10.59 15.39
N PHE A 173 -1.07 -11.02 16.24
CA PHE A 173 -1.55 -10.28 17.41
C PHE A 173 -0.83 -10.72 18.68
N GLY A 174 -0.49 -9.77 19.55
CA GLY A 174 0.06 -10.05 20.89
C GLY A 174 1.51 -10.53 20.88
N ARG A 175 2.34 -9.95 19.99
CA ARG A 175 3.78 -10.29 19.85
C ARG A 175 4.68 -9.27 20.55
N ASP A 176 4.21 -8.78 21.68
CA ASP A 176 4.84 -7.71 22.45
C ASP A 176 6.27 -8.08 22.92
N ASP A 177 6.51 -9.37 23.16
CA ASP A 177 7.81 -9.93 23.52
C ASP A 177 8.85 -9.87 22.40
N GLU A 178 8.41 -9.71 21.16
CA GLU A 178 9.30 -9.56 19.99
C GLU A 178 9.64 -8.09 19.69
N CYS A 179 8.94 -7.13 20.29
CA CYS A 179 9.20 -5.70 20.18
C CYS A 179 10.41 -5.26 21.04
N THR A 180 11.61 -5.70 20.67
CA THR A 180 12.83 -5.35 21.43
C THR A 180 13.16 -3.86 21.30
N GLY A 181 13.27 -3.17 22.44
CA GLY A 181 13.64 -1.74 22.48
C GLY A 181 12.51 -0.79 22.11
N ALA A 182 11.27 -1.27 22.02
CA ALA A 182 10.09 -0.44 21.85
C ALA A 182 9.73 0.30 23.15
N ASP A 183 9.48 1.61 23.06
CA ASP A 183 8.92 2.39 24.16
C ASP A 183 7.41 2.10 24.30
N LYS A 184 6.75 1.81 23.18
CA LYS A 184 5.31 1.51 23.11
C LYS A 184 5.03 0.39 22.11
N VAL A 185 4.07 -0.46 22.45
CA VAL A 185 3.59 -1.56 21.60
C VAL A 185 2.09 -1.43 21.43
N LEU A 186 1.60 -1.59 20.20
CA LEU A 186 0.19 -1.56 19.85
C LEU A 186 -0.19 -2.83 19.08
N SER A 187 -1.02 -3.67 19.67
CA SER A 187 -1.48 -4.93 19.10
C SER A 187 -2.90 -4.80 18.54
N TYR A 188 -3.10 -5.21 17.28
CA TYR A 188 -4.40 -5.16 16.60
C TYR A 188 -4.82 -6.56 16.14
N ALA A 189 -5.94 -7.08 16.66
CA ALA A 189 -6.41 -8.42 16.31
C ALA A 189 -7.16 -8.49 14.96
N GLY A 190 -7.68 -7.36 14.47
CA GLY A 190 -8.48 -7.27 13.25
C GLY A 190 -7.69 -7.60 11.99
N PRO A 191 -8.32 -8.07 10.90
CA PRO A 191 -7.59 -8.46 9.70
C PRO A 191 -7.02 -7.22 8.95
N PRO A 192 -5.71 -7.15 8.68
CA PRO A 192 -4.67 -8.12 9.04
C PRO A 192 -4.19 -7.95 10.49
N SER A 193 -4.12 -9.07 11.21
CA SER A 193 -3.63 -9.06 12.59
C SER A 193 -2.16 -8.69 12.61
N ARG A 194 -1.82 -7.74 13.46
CA ARG A 194 -0.47 -7.18 13.51
C ARG A 194 -0.15 -6.59 14.87
N THR A 195 1.13 -6.54 15.18
CA THR A 195 1.69 -5.86 16.34
C THR A 195 2.60 -4.75 15.83
N VAL A 196 2.40 -3.53 16.33
CA VAL A 196 3.16 -2.34 15.93
C VAL A 196 4.07 -1.97 17.10
N CYS A 197 5.37 -2.11 16.88
CA CYS A 197 6.41 -1.71 17.81
C CYS A 197 6.84 -0.27 17.49
N LEU A 198 6.82 0.62 18.49
CA LEU A 198 7.31 1.99 18.39
C LEU A 198 8.66 2.05 19.10
N VAL A 199 9.73 1.90 18.30
CA VAL A 199 11.11 1.84 18.77
C VAL A 199 11.64 3.26 18.87
N ARG A 200 12.25 3.63 20.01
CA ARG A 200 12.82 4.97 20.17
C ARG A 200 13.80 5.23 19.02
N SER A 201 13.60 6.34 18.31
CA SER A 201 14.52 6.83 17.30
C SER A 201 15.73 7.44 18.02
N GLY A 202 16.62 6.57 18.52
CA GLY A 202 17.84 6.97 19.18
C GLY A 202 18.74 7.77 18.23
N GLU A 203 19.29 8.86 18.76
CA GLU A 203 20.40 9.64 18.20
C GLU A 203 21.49 8.67 17.68
N ASN A 204 21.66 8.60 16.34
CA ASN A 204 22.43 7.62 15.53
C ASN A 204 21.59 6.56 14.79
N ILE A 205 20.92 6.99 13.72
CA ILE A 205 20.92 6.24 12.45
C ILE A 205 21.73 7.01 11.41
#